data_AF-A0A385SLA8-F1
#
_entry.id   AF-A0A385SLA8-F1
#
_cell.length_a   1.000
_cell.length_b   1.000
_cell.length_c   1.000
_cell.angle_alpha   90.00
_cell.angle_beta   90.00
_cell.angle_gamma   90.00
#
_symmetry.space_group_name_H-M   'P 1'
#
loop_
_entity.id
_entity.type
_entity.pdbx_description
1 polymer ?
#
loop_
_entity_poly.entity_id
_entity_poly.type
_entity_poly.pdbx_seq_one_letter_code
_entity_poly.pdbx_strand_id
1 'polypeptide(L)'
;MNDIRLAEKHILKTQAPAESLVFQARLITEPALRWNVYGLRKIYDVLALRQRKTVKRKMETIHKHLFTHPAKADFQKQILQLFKS
;
A
#
# COMPACT_ATOMS: atom_id res chain seq x y z
N MET A 1 11.51 8.96 -23.76
CA MET A 1 10.26 8.56 -23.07
C MET A 1 10.68 7.72 -21.86
N ASN A 2 10.30 8.10 -20.63
CA ASN A 2 10.85 7.47 -19.42
C ASN A 2 10.07 6.17 -19.10
N ASP A 3 10.61 5.01 -19.47
CA ASP A 3 9.97 3.69 -19.27
C ASP A 3 9.73 3.37 -17.79
N ILE A 4 10.51 3.94 -16.86
CA ILE A 4 10.28 3.81 -15.41
C ILE A 4 8.93 4.43 -15.03
N ARG A 5 8.64 5.65 -15.51
CA ARG A 5 7.38 6.35 -15.22
C ARG A 5 6.17 5.59 -15.79
N LEU A 6 6.32 4.95 -16.94
CA LEU A 6 5.26 4.14 -17.55
C LEU A 6 5.04 2.85 -16.75
N ALA A 7 6.13 2.20 -16.32
CA ALA A 7 6.08 1.05 -15.43
C ALA A 7 5.41 1.37 -14.08
N GLU A 8 5.72 2.52 -13.47
CA GLU A 8 5.06 2.98 -12.24
C GLU A 8 3.57 3.20 -12.45
N LYS A 9 3.18 3.95 -13.49
CA LYS A 9 1.76 4.16 -13.82
C LYS A 9 1.03 2.83 -14.06
N HIS A 10 1.70 1.86 -14.70
CA HIS A 10 1.15 0.52 -14.93
C HIS A 10 0.96 -0.25 -13.61
N ILE A 11 1.97 -0.26 -12.72
CA ILE A 11 1.90 -0.92 -11.41
C ILE A 11 0.78 -0.31 -10.56
N LEU A 12 0.67 1.03 -10.57
CA LEU A 12 -0.33 1.78 -9.81
C LEU A 12 -1.71 1.84 -10.49
N LYS A 13 -1.84 1.29 -11.72
CA LYS A 13 -3.06 1.31 -12.53
C LYS A 13 -3.63 2.73 -12.78
N THR A 14 -2.76 3.71 -12.99
CA THR A 14 -3.14 5.12 -13.21
C THR A 14 -3.01 5.55 -14.68
N GLN A 15 -2.92 4.60 -15.61
CA GLN A 15 -2.86 4.86 -17.06
C GLN A 15 -4.26 5.04 -17.63
N ALA A 16 -4.38 5.84 -18.68
CA ALA A 16 -5.60 5.82 -19.50
C ALA A 16 -5.76 4.43 -20.16
N PRO A 17 -6.99 3.96 -20.45
CA PRO A 17 -7.21 2.62 -20.99
C PRO A 17 -6.40 2.31 -22.26
N ALA A 18 -6.32 3.26 -23.20
CA ALA A 18 -5.54 3.10 -24.42
C ALA A 18 -4.03 2.98 -24.15
N GLU A 19 -3.49 3.80 -23.25
CA GLU A 19 -2.08 3.73 -22.84
C GLU A 19 -1.75 2.39 -22.16
N SER A 20 -2.68 1.88 -21.35
CA SER A 20 -2.55 0.58 -20.69
C SER A 20 -2.49 -0.55 -21.71
N LEU A 21 -3.33 -0.54 -22.74
CA LEU A 21 -3.33 -1.56 -23.80
C LEU A 21 -2.00 -1.57 -24.57
N VAL A 22 -1.52 -0.39 -24.99
CA VAL A 22 -0.23 -0.26 -25.69
C VAL A 22 0.92 -0.77 -24.81
N PHE A 23 0.93 -0.39 -23.53
CA PHE A 23 1.97 -0.83 -22.61
C PHE A 23 1.93 -2.34 -22.35
N GLN A 24 0.73 -2.94 -22.28
CA GLN A 24 0.58 -4.40 -22.17
C GLN A 24 1.12 -5.13 -23.41
N ALA A 25 0.87 -4.62 -24.61
CA ALA A 25 1.46 -5.18 -25.83
C ALA A 25 3.00 -5.13 -25.78
N ARG A 26 3.58 -4.00 -25.34
CA ARG A 26 5.03 -3.87 -25.15
C ARG A 26 5.58 -4.87 -24.15
N LEU A 27 4.88 -5.16 -23.05
CA LEU A 27 5.33 -6.16 -22.07
C LEU A 27 5.40 -7.59 -22.64
N ILE A 28 4.61 -7.89 -23.68
CA ILE A 28 4.65 -9.18 -24.38
C ILE A 28 5.83 -9.22 -25.35
N THR A 29 6.07 -8.13 -26.08
CA THR A 29 7.08 -8.08 -27.16
C THR A 29 8.49 -7.69 -26.69
N GLU A 30 8.61 -7.06 -25.52
CA GLU A 30 9.89 -6.55 -24.97
C GLU A 30 10.25 -7.26 -23.65
N PRO A 31 11.01 -8.38 -23.68
CA PRO A 31 11.34 -9.14 -22.48
C PRO A 31 12.10 -8.32 -21.42
N ALA A 32 12.99 -7.43 -21.84
CA ALA A 32 13.73 -6.55 -20.92
C ALA A 32 12.80 -5.61 -20.15
N LEU A 33 11.78 -5.05 -20.81
CA LEU A 33 10.78 -4.21 -20.17
C LEU A 33 9.98 -5.00 -19.13
N ARG A 34 9.60 -6.24 -19.47
CA ARG A 34 8.90 -7.14 -18.53
C ARG A 34 9.72 -7.41 -17.27
N TRP A 35 11.02 -7.66 -17.41
CA TRP A 35 11.91 -7.85 -16.26
C TRP A 35 12.05 -6.59 -15.41
N ASN A 36 12.17 -5.41 -16.04
CA ASN A 36 12.22 -4.14 -15.34
C ASN A 36 10.94 -3.87 -14.53
N VAL A 37 9.77 -4.10 -15.13
CA VAL A 37 8.47 -3.98 -14.44
C VAL A 37 8.36 -4.96 -13.27
N TYR A 38 8.83 -6.20 -13.45
CA TYR A 38 8.84 -7.19 -12.39
C TYR A 38 9.70 -6.72 -11.20
N GLY A 39 10.92 -6.26 -11.44
CA GLY A 39 11.81 -5.74 -10.40
C GLY A 39 11.20 -4.54 -9.67
N LEU A 40 10.63 -3.59 -10.41
CA LEU A 40 9.96 -2.43 -9.84
C LEU A 40 8.76 -2.85 -8.97
N ARG A 41 7.95 -3.81 -9.40
CA ARG A 41 6.85 -4.35 -8.59
C ARG A 41 7.35 -4.93 -7.27
N LYS A 42 8.48 -5.66 -7.26
CA LYS A 42 9.07 -6.17 -6.01
C LYS A 42 9.52 -5.07 -5.06
N ILE A 43 10.07 -3.98 -5.59
CA ILE A 43 10.41 -2.80 -4.77
C ILE A 43 9.14 -2.22 -4.13
N TYR A 44 8.06 -2.04 -4.91
CA TYR A 44 6.78 -1.55 -4.40
C TYR A 44 6.16 -2.49 -3.36
N ASP A 45 6.26 -3.81 -3.53
CA ASP A 45 5.78 -4.79 -2.55
C ASP A 45 6.50 -4.60 -1.19
N VAL A 46 7.83 -4.43 -1.21
CA VAL A 46 8.63 -4.18 0.00
C VAL A 46 8.27 -2.85 0.65
N LEU A 47 8.10 -1.79 -0.14
CA LEU A 47 7.67 -0.49 0.36
C LEU A 47 6.28 -0.55 1.00
N ALA A 48 5.32 -1.23 0.36
CA ALA A 48 3.97 -1.42 0.88
C ALA A 48 4.00 -2.19 2.21
N LEU A 49 4.81 -3.24 2.33
CA LEU A 49 5.00 -3.98 3.58
C LEU A 49 5.58 -3.08 4.68
N ARG A 50 6.59 -2.26 4.37
CA ARG A 50 7.19 -1.33 5.34
C ARG A 50 6.19 -0.27 5.79
N GLN A 51 5.40 0.30 4.87
CA GLN A 51 4.35 1.25 5.18
C GLN A 51 3.29 0.61 6.08
N ARG A 52 2.79 -0.59 5.74
CA ARG A 52 1.84 -1.34 6.58
C ARG A 52 2.39 -1.62 7.98
N LYS A 53 3.65 -2.06 8.10
CA LYS A 53 4.31 -2.27 9.40
C LYS A 53 4.38 -0.97 10.21
N THR A 54 4.66 0.16 9.56
CA THR A 54 4.72 1.48 10.21
C THR A 54 3.35 1.91 10.72
N VAL A 55 2.31 1.79 9.89
CA VAL A 55 0.92 2.07 10.27
C VAL A 55 0.49 1.18 11.43
N LYS A 56 0.77 -0.13 11.35
CA LYS A 56 0.48 -1.09 12.41
C LYS A 56 1.13 -0.70 13.75
N ARG A 57 2.42 -0.37 13.76
CA ARG A 57 3.12 0.08 14.98
C ARG A 57 2.53 1.37 15.57
N LYS A 58 2.15 2.33 14.72
CA LYS A 58 1.49 3.56 15.17
C LYS A 58 0.13 3.25 15.80
N MET A 59 -0.67 2.39 15.17
CA MET A 59 -1.94 1.92 15.73
C MET A 59 -1.76 1.18 17.06
N GLU A 60 -0.79 0.28 17.16
CA GLU A 60 -0.48 -0.45 18.40
C GLU A 60 -0.05 0.50 19.53
N THR A 61 0.71 1.54 19.20
CA THR A 61 1.13 2.56 20.18
C THR A 61 -0.05 3.37 20.68
N ILE A 62 -0.92 3.84 19.78
CA ILE A 62 -2.16 4.55 20.13
C ILE A 62 -3.05 3.65 20.98
N HIS A 63 -3.23 2.39 20.56
CA HIS A 63 -4.04 1.42 21.29
C HIS A 63 -3.48 1.19 22.69
N LYS A 64 -2.17 0.96 22.88
CA LYS A 64 -1.57 0.86 24.21
C LYS A 64 -1.83 2.12 25.04
N HIS A 65 -1.56 3.30 24.49
CA HIS A 65 -1.71 4.54 25.25
C HIS A 65 -3.15 4.81 25.72
N LEU A 66 -4.14 4.48 24.89
CA LEU A 66 -5.56 4.75 25.18
C LEU A 66 -6.26 3.59 25.89
N PHE A 67 -5.92 2.34 25.57
CA PHE A 67 -6.62 1.14 26.01
C PHE A 67 -5.92 0.32 27.09
N THR A 68 -4.68 0.67 27.47
CA THR A 68 -3.98 -0.04 28.57
C THR A 68 -3.63 0.84 29.76
N HIS A 69 -3.75 2.18 29.65
CA HIS A 69 -3.48 3.07 30.76
C HIS A 69 -4.70 3.15 31.71
N PRO A 70 -4.55 2.90 33.03
CA PRO A 70 -5.68 2.85 33.97
C PRO A 70 -6.43 4.19 34.07
N ALA A 71 -5.73 5.32 33.91
CA ALA A 71 -6.33 6.66 33.84
C ALA A 71 -7.22 6.92 32.59
N LYS A 72 -7.36 5.97 31.66
CA LYS A 72 -8.19 6.07 30.45
C LYS A 72 -9.33 5.04 30.44
N ALA A 73 -9.64 4.42 31.58
CA ALA A 73 -10.67 3.39 31.69
C ALA A 73 -12.08 3.84 31.24
N ASP A 74 -12.47 5.09 31.51
CA ASP A 74 -13.77 5.62 31.09
C ASP A 74 -13.86 5.81 29.56
N PHE A 75 -12.77 6.28 28.95
CA PHE A 75 -12.65 6.37 27.49
C PHE A 75 -12.76 4.99 26.84
N GLN A 76 -12.11 3.97 27.43
CA GLN A 76 -12.21 2.59 26.94
C GLN A 76 -13.65 2.07 26.99
N LYS A 77 -14.36 2.29 28.12
CA LYS A 77 -15.76 1.90 28.27
C LYS A 77 -16.66 2.56 27.24
N GLN A 78 -16.51 3.86 27.02
CA GLN A 78 -17.29 4.62 26.04
C GLN A 78 -17.09 4.09 24.62
N ILE A 79 -15.84 3.86 24.21
CA ILE A 79 -15.55 3.32 22.87
C ILE A 79 -16.09 1.89 22.74
N LEU A 80 -15.90 1.02 23.74
CA LEU A 80 -16.39 -0.36 23.69
C LEU A 80 -17.93 -0.43 23.59
N GLN A 81 -18.65 0.56 24.12
CA GLN A 81 -20.11 0.65 23.94
C GLN A 81 -20.52 0.91 22.48
N LEU A 82 -19.71 1.61 21.69
CA LEU A 82 -19.99 1.86 20.26
C LEU A 82 -19.96 0.58 19.40
N PHE A 83 -19.31 -0.48 19.88
CA PHE A 83 -19.17 -1.76 19.17
C PHE A 83 -20.04 -2.88 19.76
N LYS A 84 -20.97 -2.57 20.69
CA LYS A 84 -21.85 -3.54 21.35
C LYS A 84 -23.21 -3.73 20.66
N SER A 85 -23.34 -3.33 19.40
CA SER A 85 -24.55 -3.55 18.59
C SER A 85 -24.37 -4.66 17.58
#